data_AF-A0A259C667-F1
#
_entry.id   AF-A0A259C667-F1
#
_cell.length_a   1.000
_cell.length_b   1.000
_cell.length_c   1.000
_cell.angle_alpha   90.00
_cell.angle_beta   90.00
_cell.angle_gamma   90.00
#
_symmetry.space_group_name_H-M   'P 1'
#
loop_
_entity.id
_entity.type
_entity.pdbx_description
1 polymer ?
#
loop_
_entity_poly.entity_id
_entity_poly.type
_entity_poly.pdbx_seq_one_letter_code
_entity_poly.pdbx_strand_id
1 'polypeptide(L)'
;MRYVPSASEGQAGERDTPGRLQLFLESADEKVFDYGDNLTVAPWGHLIVCEDRYSNTKRNHIRGVTPEGKVYTIARNVFRENAELAGACFSPDGSTLFVNIYWPGITLAITGPWRSPQG
;
A
#
# COMPACT_ATOMS: atom_id res chain seq x y z
N MET A 1 8.39 -16.26 4.39
CA MET A 1 9.30 -15.55 5.32
C MET A 1 9.37 -14.08 4.92
N ARG A 2 8.59 -13.20 5.56
CA ARG A 2 8.83 -11.74 5.57
C ARG A 2 10.11 -11.45 6.38
N TYR A 3 10.65 -10.24 6.30
CA TYR A 3 11.99 -9.86 6.81
C TYR A 3 12.40 -10.59 8.10
N VAL A 4 13.52 -11.32 8.04
CA VAL A 4 14.16 -11.92 9.20
C VAL A 4 15.51 -11.24 9.39
N PRO A 5 15.70 -10.47 10.47
CA PRO A 5 16.95 -9.79 10.70
C PRO A 5 18.07 -10.79 10.98
N SER A 6 19.31 -10.33 10.78
CA SER A 6 20.47 -11.06 11.27
C SER A 6 20.48 -11.05 12.81
N ALA A 7 20.99 -12.12 13.43
CA ALA A 7 21.32 -12.08 14.86
C ALA A 7 22.40 -11.03 15.20
N SER A 8 23.15 -10.57 14.20
CA SER A 8 24.17 -9.52 14.28
C SER A 8 23.80 -8.28 13.45
N GLU A 9 22.52 -8.00 13.22
CA GLU A 9 22.07 -6.85 12.41
C GLU A 9 22.70 -5.53 12.87
N GLY A 10 23.30 -4.78 11.95
CA GLY A 10 24.01 -3.53 12.22
C GLY A 10 25.37 -3.69 12.92
N GLN A 11 25.84 -4.92 13.15
CA GLN A 11 27.11 -5.22 13.81
C GLN A 11 28.14 -5.80 12.83
N ALA A 12 29.41 -5.85 13.25
CA ALA A 12 30.51 -6.33 12.40
C ALA A 12 30.30 -7.75 11.83
N GLY A 13 29.61 -8.62 12.57
CA GLY A 13 29.32 -10.02 12.17
C GLY A 13 28.12 -10.22 11.25
N GLU A 14 27.39 -9.16 10.87
CA GLU A 14 26.20 -9.27 10.01
C GLU A 14 26.53 -9.90 8.65
N ARG A 15 27.68 -9.55 8.08
CA ARG A 15 28.09 -10.01 6.74
C ARG A 15 28.22 -11.52 6.63
N ASP A 16 28.57 -12.19 7.73
CA ASP A 16 28.75 -13.64 7.78
C ASP A 16 27.41 -14.38 7.93
N THR A 17 26.40 -13.73 8.51
CA THR A 17 25.06 -14.28 8.72
C THR A 17 23.98 -13.23 8.43
N PRO A 18 23.79 -12.82 7.16
CA PRO A 18 22.94 -11.70 6.83
C PRO A 18 21.46 -11.99 7.10
N GLY A 19 20.69 -10.93 7.30
CA GLY A 19 19.24 -11.01 7.32
C GLY A 19 18.68 -11.58 6.01
N ARG A 20 17.45 -12.10 6.06
CA ARG A 20 16.74 -12.63 4.90
C ARG A 20 15.54 -11.75 4.59
N LEU A 21 15.45 -11.34 3.33
CA LEU A 21 14.29 -10.65 2.77
C LEU A 21 13.66 -11.53 1.69
N GLN A 22 12.33 -11.55 1.63
CA GLN A 22 11.58 -12.23 0.57
C GLN A 22 10.78 -11.21 -0.24
N LEU A 23 10.89 -11.32 -1.56
CA LEU A 23 9.92 -10.75 -2.49
C LEU A 23 8.66 -11.62 -2.48
N PHE A 24 7.55 -11.10 -1.97
CA PHE A 24 6.28 -11.83 -1.89
C PHE A 24 5.22 -11.32 -2.88
N LEU A 25 5.43 -10.12 -3.44
CA LEU A 25 4.64 -9.56 -4.53
C LEU A 25 5.59 -8.79 -5.46
N GLU A 26 5.48 -9.08 -6.75
CA GLU A 26 6.04 -8.29 -7.83
C GLU A 26 4.89 -8.02 -8.81
N SER A 27 4.73 -6.78 -9.27
CA SER A 27 3.71 -6.48 -10.26
C SER A 27 4.17 -6.92 -11.64
N ALA A 28 3.46 -7.90 -12.21
CA ALA A 28 3.74 -8.41 -13.56
C ALA A 28 2.98 -7.64 -14.66
N ASP A 29 1.98 -6.82 -14.31
CA ASP A 29 1.13 -6.09 -15.26
C ASP A 29 0.63 -4.78 -14.64
N GLU A 30 0.80 -3.67 -15.37
CA GLU A 30 0.32 -2.34 -15.02
C GLU A 30 -1.19 -2.24 -14.76
N LYS A 31 -1.99 -3.21 -15.23
CA LYS A 31 -3.44 -3.29 -14.94
C LYS A 31 -3.71 -3.80 -13.53
N VAL A 32 -2.83 -4.62 -12.98
CA VAL A 32 -2.97 -5.26 -11.68
C VAL A 32 -2.54 -4.29 -10.58
N PHE A 33 -1.35 -3.71 -10.72
CA PHE A 33 -0.75 -2.82 -9.73
C PHE A 33 0.32 -1.96 -10.41
N ASP A 34 0.26 -0.64 -10.29
CA ASP A 34 1.22 0.21 -10.99
C ASP A 34 1.57 1.47 -10.21
N TYR A 35 2.84 1.90 -10.28
CA TYR A 35 3.37 3.06 -9.54
C TYR A 35 2.97 3.06 -8.06
N GLY A 36 3.00 1.90 -7.38
CA GLY A 36 2.79 1.85 -5.94
C GLY A 36 3.90 2.62 -5.22
N ASP A 37 3.52 3.64 -4.46
CA ASP A 37 4.44 4.56 -3.78
C ASP A 37 4.31 4.43 -2.26
N ASN A 38 3.28 5.04 -1.68
CA ASN A 38 3.07 5.01 -0.23
C ASN A 38 2.25 3.80 0.20
N LEU A 39 2.50 3.28 1.41
CA LEU A 39 1.75 2.16 1.96
C LEU A 39 1.47 2.30 3.46
N THR A 40 0.45 1.56 3.91
CA THR A 40 0.15 1.37 5.32
C THR A 40 -0.33 -0.07 5.55
N VAL A 41 -0.27 -0.53 6.80
CA VAL A 41 -0.77 -1.85 7.18
C VAL A 41 -2.20 -1.68 7.67
N ALA A 42 -3.14 -2.38 7.02
CA ALA A 42 -4.52 -2.42 7.48
C ALA A 42 -4.62 -3.15 8.83
N PRO A 43 -5.62 -2.83 9.68
CA PRO A 43 -5.83 -3.52 10.96
C PRO A 43 -5.95 -5.05 10.88
N TRP A 44 -6.30 -5.59 9.71
CA TRP A 44 -6.40 -7.03 9.45
C TRP A 44 -5.16 -7.64 8.75
N GLY A 45 -4.06 -6.91 8.66
CA GLY A 45 -2.76 -7.43 8.21
C GLY A 45 -2.50 -7.41 6.70
N HIS A 46 -3.37 -6.78 5.91
CA HIS A 46 -3.12 -6.49 4.50
C HIS A 46 -2.27 -5.23 4.36
N LEU A 47 -1.56 -5.08 3.24
CA LEU A 47 -1.03 -3.76 2.86
C LEU A 47 -2.10 -2.98 2.11
N ILE A 48 -2.23 -1.70 2.43
CA ILE A 48 -2.93 -0.73 1.61
C ILE A 48 -1.88 0.13 0.94
N VAL A 49 -1.94 0.23 -0.39
CA VAL A 49 -0.92 0.91 -1.18
C VAL A 49 -1.59 1.96 -2.06
N CYS A 50 -1.01 3.14 -2.10
CA CYS A 50 -1.42 4.25 -2.94
C CYS A 50 -0.59 4.27 -4.22
N GLU A 51 -1.25 4.45 -5.36
CA GLU A 51 -0.57 4.63 -6.64
C GLU A 51 -0.23 6.12 -6.89
N ASP A 52 0.95 6.40 -7.45
CA ASP A 52 1.41 7.70 -7.96
C ASP A 52 1.78 7.65 -9.45
N ARG A 53 0.78 7.46 -10.32
CA ARG A 53 0.97 7.45 -11.76
C ARG A 53 0.75 8.85 -12.36
N TYR A 54 1.73 9.29 -13.12
CA TYR A 54 1.64 10.43 -14.04
C TYR A 54 0.93 10.01 -15.34
N SER A 55 -0.40 10.14 -15.40
CA SER A 55 -1.17 9.80 -16.61
C SER A 55 -2.45 10.62 -16.76
N ASN A 56 -2.76 10.97 -18.01
CA ASN A 56 -4.01 11.64 -18.38
C ASN A 56 -5.15 10.65 -18.69
N THR A 57 -4.85 9.37 -18.86
CA THR A 57 -5.82 8.35 -19.31
C THR A 57 -6.03 7.24 -18.28
N LYS A 58 -4.99 6.89 -17.53
CA LYS A 58 -5.04 5.92 -16.43
C LYS A 58 -5.13 6.68 -15.10
N ARG A 59 -5.88 6.13 -14.15
CA ARG A 59 -6.11 6.78 -12.84
C ARG A 59 -5.31 6.09 -11.74
N ASN A 60 -5.00 6.83 -10.69
CA ASN A 60 -4.44 6.29 -9.45
C ASN A 60 -5.51 5.54 -8.67
N HIS A 61 -5.11 4.49 -7.96
CA HIS A 61 -5.98 3.69 -7.12
C HIS A 61 -5.42 3.57 -5.71
N ILE A 62 -6.32 3.24 -4.79
CA ILE A 62 -5.95 2.63 -3.51
C ILE A 62 -6.06 1.12 -3.74
N ARG A 63 -4.95 0.41 -3.59
CA ARG A 63 -4.85 -1.03 -3.75
C ARG A 63 -4.73 -1.70 -2.39
N GLY A 64 -5.32 -2.88 -2.27
CA GLY A 64 -5.06 -3.79 -1.16
C GLY A 64 -4.19 -4.95 -1.64
N VAL A 65 -3.29 -5.41 -0.77
CA VAL A 65 -2.45 -6.58 -1.00
C VAL A 65 -2.60 -7.53 0.18
N THR A 66 -3.09 -8.75 -0.08
CA THR A 66 -3.22 -9.78 0.95
C THR A 66 -1.85 -10.31 1.38
N PRO A 67 -1.76 -11.04 2.51
CA PRO A 67 -0.49 -11.62 2.93
C PRO A 67 0.14 -12.60 1.94
N GLU A 68 -0.68 -13.21 1.09
CA GLU A 68 -0.32 -14.14 0.03
C GLU A 68 0.06 -13.43 -1.28
N GLY A 69 0.01 -12.09 -1.32
CA GLY A 69 0.35 -11.30 -2.50
C GLY A 69 -0.80 -11.10 -3.50
N LYS A 70 -2.06 -11.43 -3.15
CA LYS A 70 -3.21 -11.13 -4.02
C LYS A 70 -3.50 -9.62 -3.98
N VAL A 71 -3.56 -8.98 -5.14
CA VAL A 71 -3.90 -7.57 -5.28
C VAL A 71 -5.40 -7.40 -5.52
N TYR A 72 -6.02 -6.41 -4.88
CA TYR A 72 -7.40 -5.99 -5.13
C TYR A 72 -7.54 -4.47 -5.10
N THR A 73 -8.60 -3.93 -5.70
CA THR A 73 -8.84 -2.49 -5.75
C THR A 73 -9.79 -2.08 -4.63
N ILE A 74 -9.41 -1.08 -3.84
CA ILE A 74 -10.25 -0.48 -2.80
C ILE A 74 -10.98 0.73 -3.34
N ALA A 75 -10.26 1.63 -4.03
CA ALA A 75 -10.84 2.84 -4.59
C ALA A 75 -10.08 3.29 -5.83
N ARG A 76 -10.74 4.15 -6.63
CA ARG A 76 -10.16 4.84 -7.79
C ARG A 76 -10.17 6.34 -7.54
N ASN A 77 -9.05 7.01 -7.76
CA ASN A 77 -8.99 8.47 -7.72
C ASN A 77 -9.71 9.04 -8.95
N VAL A 78 -10.83 9.72 -8.70
CA VAL A 78 -11.63 10.41 -9.72
C VAL A 78 -11.37 11.92 -9.73
N PHE A 79 -10.41 12.39 -8.94
CA PHE A 79 -10.01 13.80 -8.95
C PHE A 79 -9.51 14.20 -10.33
N ARG A 80 -9.93 15.38 -10.80
CA ARG A 80 -9.77 15.81 -12.21
C ARG A 80 -8.32 15.70 -12.70
N GLU A 81 -7.37 16.14 -11.90
CA GLU A 81 -5.94 16.19 -12.22
C GLU A 81 -5.21 14.85 -12.01
N ASN A 82 -5.89 13.81 -11.52
CA ASN A 82 -5.28 12.54 -11.14
C ASN A 82 -4.05 12.70 -10.23
N ALA A 83 -4.12 13.63 -9.29
CA ALA A 83 -3.00 13.87 -8.38
C ALA A 83 -2.64 12.60 -7.57
N GLU A 84 -1.39 12.57 -7.13
CA GLU A 84 -0.85 11.55 -6.24
C GLU A 84 -1.76 11.30 -5.03
N LEU A 85 -1.93 10.02 -4.69
CA LEU A 85 -2.50 9.62 -3.41
C LEU A 85 -1.38 9.55 -2.36
N ALA A 86 -1.03 10.70 -1.79
CA ALA A 86 0.17 10.89 -0.97
C ALA A 86 0.00 10.42 0.48
N GLY A 87 -0.26 9.12 0.65
CA GLY A 87 -0.21 8.45 1.93
C GLY A 87 -1.59 8.16 2.51
N ALA A 88 -1.61 7.11 3.34
CA ALA A 88 -2.80 6.62 3.97
C ALA A 88 -2.53 6.13 5.40
N CYS A 89 -3.51 6.26 6.28
CA CYS A 89 -3.48 5.66 7.60
C CYS A 89 -4.88 5.28 8.07
N PHE A 90 -4.97 4.30 8.96
CA PHE A 90 -6.22 3.97 9.62
C PHE A 90 -6.37 4.75 10.93
N SER A 91 -7.61 5.08 11.28
CA SER A 91 -7.97 5.47 12.63
C SER A 91 -7.57 4.38 13.64
N PRO A 92 -7.33 4.71 14.92
CA PRO A 92 -6.90 3.73 15.92
C PRO A 92 -7.86 2.53 16.10
N ASP A 93 -9.15 2.74 15.87
CA ASP A 93 -10.19 1.69 15.92
C ASP A 93 -10.34 0.92 14.59
N GLY A 94 -9.61 1.32 13.56
CA GLY A 94 -9.64 0.72 12.23
C GLY A 94 -10.91 1.00 11.42
N SER A 95 -11.79 1.90 11.87
CA SER A 95 -13.07 2.19 11.23
C SER A 95 -12.99 3.17 10.06
N THR A 96 -11.93 3.96 9.98
CA THR A 96 -11.74 5.00 8.95
C THR A 96 -10.36 4.88 8.33
N LEU A 97 -10.30 4.90 7.00
CA LEU A 97 -9.07 5.08 6.24
C LEU A 97 -8.97 6.56 5.84
N PHE A 98 -7.94 7.24 6.29
CA PHE A 98 -7.58 8.57 5.82
C PHE A 98 -6.61 8.44 4.65
N VAL A 99 -6.85 9.19 3.56
CA VAL A 99 -5.93 9.26 2.41
C VAL A 99 -5.81 10.69 1.93
N ASN A 100 -4.59 11.10 1.57
CA ASN A 100 -4.31 12.42 1.04
C ASN A 100 -4.31 12.42 -0.50
N ILE A 101 -4.90 13.45 -1.10
CA ILE A 101 -4.64 13.86 -2.48
C ILE A 101 -3.66 15.03 -2.39
N TYR A 102 -2.41 14.82 -2.82
CA TYR A 102 -1.29 15.75 -2.58
C TYR A 102 -1.59 17.18 -3.04
N TRP A 103 -2.05 17.32 -4.27
CA TRP A 103 -2.47 18.60 -4.84
C TRP A 103 -3.96 18.55 -5.19
N PRO A 104 -4.80 19.46 -4.67
CA PRO A 104 -4.48 20.71 -3.97
C PRO A 104 -4.38 20.58 -2.42
N GLY A 105 -4.11 19.39 -1.89
CA GLY A 105 -4.02 19.17 -0.44
C GLY A 105 -5.37 18.82 0.18
N ILE A 106 -6.00 17.75 -0.31
CA ILE A 106 -7.29 17.25 0.19
C ILE A 106 -7.06 16.01 1.05
N THR A 107 -7.70 15.94 2.21
CA THR A 107 -7.75 14.71 3.00
C THR A 107 -9.13 14.10 2.89
N LEU A 108 -9.20 12.82 2.50
CA LEU A 108 -10.43 12.05 2.46
C LEU A 108 -10.51 11.16 3.69
N ALA A 109 -11.69 11.10 4.32
CA ALA A 109 -12.02 10.12 5.34
C ALA A 109 -12.97 9.09 4.71
N ILE A 110 -12.48 7.88 4.50
CA ILE A 110 -13.22 6.79 3.88
C ILE A 110 -13.67 5.87 5.01
N THR A 111 -14.96 5.55 5.06
CA THR A 111 -15.50 4.47 5.89
C THR A 111 -15.96 3.34 4.97
N GLY A 112 -15.94 2.12 5.45
CA GLY A 112 -16.42 0.98 4.67
C GLY A 112 -16.89 -0.16 5.58
N PRO A 113 -17.45 -1.23 5.00
CA PRO A 113 -17.49 -2.52 5.68
C PRO A 113 -16.10 -3.18 5.60
N TRP A 114 -15.12 -2.70 6.37
CA TRP A 114 -13.73 -3.20 6.31
C TRP A 114 -13.57 -4.68 6.69
N ARG A 115 -14.41 -5.15 7.61
CA ARG A 115 -14.39 -6.53 8.12
C ARG A 115 -15.09 -7.54 7.21
N SER A 116 -15.54 -7.11 6.04
CA SER A 116 -16.26 -7.96 5.10
C SER A 116 -15.70 -7.76 3.69
N PRO A 117 -14.50 -8.30 3.39
CA PRO A 117 -14.07 -8.42 2.01
C PRO A 117 -15.03 -9.40 1.32
N GLN A 118 -15.97 -8.88 0.54
CA GLN A 118 -16.60 -9.67 -0.50
C GLN A 118 -15.57 -9.82 -1.63
N GLY A 119 -14.89 -10.98 -1.72
CA GLY A 119 -14.08 -11.36 -2.89
C GLY A 119 -12.79 -12.13 -2.65
#